data_AF-A0A554KIJ1-F1
#
_entry.id   AF-A0A554KIJ1-F1
#
_cell.length_a   1.000
_cell.length_b   1.000
_cell.length_c   1.000
_cell.angle_alpha   90.00
_cell.angle_beta   90.00
_cell.angle_gamma   90.00
#
_symmetry.space_group_name_H-M   'P 1'
#
loop_
_entity.id
_entity.type
_entity.pdbx_description
1 polymer ?
#
loop_
_entity_poly.entity_id
_entity_poly.type
_entity_poly.pdbx_seq_one_letter_code
_entity_poly.pdbx_strand_id
1 'polypeptide(L)'
;MIPLLRSIAAVCFYALGTTFFVAYALWQSGIGGVWPLWWLQIADLPLLLSGAVFGGTSVVMSVEQTHGASPATRIVIGLPLALFILFLLYLTFSTLL
;
A
#
# COMPACT_ATOMS: atom_id res chain seq x y z
N MET A 1 16.28 -2.50 11.44
CA MET A 1 14.90 -3.01 11.29
C MET A 1 14.10 -2.25 10.23
N ILE A 2 14.06 -0.91 10.26
CA ILE A 2 13.40 -0.06 9.25
C ILE A 2 13.80 -0.37 7.77
N PRO A 3 15.08 -0.61 7.41
CA PRO A 3 15.44 -0.90 6.01
C PRO A 3 14.92 -2.25 5.51
N LEU A 4 14.85 -3.26 6.39
CA LEU A 4 14.33 -4.58 6.03
C LEU A 4 12.81 -4.52 5.84
N LEU A 5 12.10 -3.78 6.70
CA LEU A 5 10.67 -3.55 6.58
C LEU A 5 10.32 -2.82 5.28
N ARG A 6 11.09 -1.79 4.91
CA ARG A 6 10.93 -1.09 3.64
C ARG A 6 11.17 -2.01 2.44
N SER A 7 12.19 -2.87 2.49
CA SER A 7 12.50 -3.80 1.39
C SER A 7 11.40 -4.84 1.19
N ILE A 8 10.89 -5.44 2.27
CA ILE A 8 9.75 -6.36 2.20
C ILE A 8 8.49 -5.64 1.70
N ALA A 9 8.20 -4.45 2.22
CA ALA A 9 7.06 -3.67 1.76
C ALA A 9 7.18 -3.27 0.28
N ALA A 10 8.39 -2.97 -0.20
CA ALA A 10 8.66 -2.71 -1.61
C ALA A 10 8.38 -3.96 -2.46
N VAL A 11 8.89 -5.12 -2.07
CA VAL A 11 8.66 -6.38 -2.80
C VAL A 11 7.17 -6.70 -2.84
N CYS A 12 6.45 -6.57 -1.72
CA CYS A 12 5.01 -6.76 -1.67
C CYS A 12 4.27 -5.76 -2.55
N PHE A 13 4.63 -4.47 -2.48
CA PHE A 13 3.96 -3.42 -3.26
C PHE A 13 4.16 -3.62 -4.76
N TYR A 14 5.40 -3.90 -5.20
CA TYR A 14 5.67 -4.16 -6.61
C TYR A 14 5.02 -5.47 -7.07
N ALA A 15 5.12 -6.55 -6.31
CA ALA A 15 4.49 -7.83 -6.69
C ALA A 15 2.96 -7.70 -6.77
N LEU A 16 2.33 -7.10 -5.76
CA LEU A 16 0.89 -6.86 -5.76
C LEU A 16 0.51 -5.89 -6.87
N GLY A 17 1.25 -4.80 -7.08
CA GLY A 17 0.97 -3.83 -8.13
C GLY A 17 1.05 -4.45 -9.53
N THR A 18 2.04 -5.32 -9.76
CA THR A 18 2.18 -6.00 -11.05
C THR A 18 1.05 -7.00 -11.28
N THR A 19 0.69 -7.80 -10.26
CA THR A 19 -0.44 -8.74 -10.37
C THR A 19 -1.78 -8.01 -10.55
N PHE A 20 -1.96 -6.86 -9.91
CA PHE A 20 -3.13 -6.00 -10.08
C PHE A 20 -3.21 -5.44 -11.50
N PHE A 21 -2.09 -4.95 -12.04
CA PHE A 21 -2.01 -4.46 -13.41
C PHE A 21 -2.30 -5.56 -14.44
N VAL A 22 -1.76 -6.77 -14.25
CA VAL A 22 -2.03 -7.93 -15.11
C VAL A 22 -3.51 -8.33 -15.03
N ALA A 23 -4.10 -8.38 -13.83
CA ALA A 23 -5.52 -8.67 -13.67
C ALA A 23 -6.40 -7.62 -14.36
N TYR A 24 -6.06 -6.34 -14.24
CA TYR A 24 -6.76 -5.27 -14.95
C TYR A 24 -6.66 -5.42 -16.48
N ALA A 25 -5.47 -5.72 -17.01
CA ALA A 25 -5.26 -5.91 -18.44
C ALA A 25 -6.03 -7.13 -18.97
N LEU A 26 -6.04 -8.24 -18.21
CA LEU A 26 -6.80 -9.44 -18.56
C LEU A 26 -8.31 -9.16 -18.56
N TRP A 27 -8.81 -8.47 -17.54
CA TRP A 27 -10.21 -8.06 -17.45
C TRP A 27 -10.64 -7.21 -18.65
N GLN A 28 -9.86 -6.17 -18.98
CA GLN A 28 -10.13 -5.31 -20.14
C GLN A 28 -10.10 -6.08 -21.47
N SER A 29 -9.22 -7.06 -21.58
CA SER A 29 -9.11 -7.90 -22.78
C SER A 29 -10.24 -8.93 -22.91
N GLY A 30 -11.11 -9.06 -21.90
CA GLY A 30 -12.12 -10.13 -21.82
C GLY A 30 -11.51 -11.52 -21.63
N ILE A 31 -10.23 -11.61 -21.24
CA ILE A 31 -9.49 -12.86 -21.07
C ILE A 31 -9.49 -13.25 -19.59
N GLY A 32 -9.74 -14.51 -19.27
CA GLY A 32 -9.62 -15.03 -17.90
C GLY A 32 -10.92 -15.06 -17.08
N GLY A 33 -12.06 -14.66 -17.65
CA GLY A 33 -13.37 -14.84 -17.03
C GLY A 33 -13.52 -14.06 -15.71
N VAL A 34 -13.97 -14.74 -14.64
CA VAL A 34 -14.30 -14.11 -13.34
C VAL A 34 -13.05 -13.88 -12.46
N TRP A 35 -11.95 -14.60 -12.72
CA TRP A 35 -10.73 -14.56 -11.90
C TRP A 35 -10.08 -13.18 -11.79
N PRO A 36 -9.88 -12.43 -12.89
CA PRO A 36 -9.28 -11.09 -12.82
C PRO A 36 -10.13 -10.11 -12.02
N LEU A 37 -11.45 -10.18 -12.17
CA LEU A 37 -12.39 -9.33 -11.44
C LEU A 37 -12.36 -9.62 -9.93
N TRP A 38 -12.36 -10.89 -9.55
CA TRP A 38 -12.25 -11.31 -8.15
C TRP A 38 -10.93 -10.85 -7.53
N TRP A 39 -9.82 -10.96 -8.25
CA TRP A 39 -8.52 -10.50 -7.77
C TRP A 39 -8.50 -8.99 -7.55
N LEU A 40 -9.04 -8.20 -8.48
CA LEU A 40 -9.16 -6.75 -8.36
C LEU A 40 -9.96 -6.33 -7.11
N GLN A 41 -10.99 -7.09 -6.74
CA GLN A 41 -11.81 -6.79 -5.55
C GLN A 41 -11.09 -7.03 -4.22
N ILE A 42 -10.20 -8.03 -4.14
CA ILE A 42 -9.56 -8.42 -2.87
C ILE A 42 -8.18 -7.79 -2.73
N ALA A 43 -7.46 -7.59 -3.84
CA ALA A 43 -6.07 -7.14 -3.82
C ALA A 43 -5.90 -5.65 -3.50
N ASP A 44 -6.98 -4.86 -3.51
CA ASP A 44 -6.96 -3.43 -3.14
C ASP A 44 -6.38 -3.21 -1.75
N LEU A 45 -6.88 -3.90 -0.72
CA LEU A 45 -6.42 -3.73 0.66
C LEU A 45 -4.94 -4.11 0.87
N PRO A 46 -4.48 -5.30 0.42
CA PRO A 46 -3.07 -5.67 0.49
C PRO A 46 -2.15 -4.69 -0.27
N LEU A 47 -2.56 -4.25 -1.46
CA LEU A 47 -1.78 -3.32 -2.27
C LEU A 47 -1.67 -1.95 -1.58
N LEU A 48 -2.78 -1.47 -1.03
CA LEU A 48 -2.85 -0.19 -0.37
C LEU A 48 -2.04 -0.19 0.94
N LEU A 49 -2.13 -1.27 1.72
CA LEU A 49 -1.38 -1.41 2.96
C LEU A 49 0.14 -1.50 2.69
N SER A 50 0.54 -2.29 1.69
CA SER A 50 1.96 -2.37 1.29
C SER A 50 2.48 -1.04 0.74
N GLY A 51 1.68 -0.33 -0.06
CA GLY A 51 2.01 0.99 -0.58
C GLY A 51 2.13 2.06 0.51
N ALA A 52 1.21 2.08 1.48
CA ALA A 52 1.25 3.01 2.60
C ALA A 52 2.47 2.75 3.49
N VAL A 53 2.76 1.49 3.84
CA VAL A 53 3.95 1.14 4.63
C VAL A 53 5.23 1.48 3.88
N PHE A 54 5.33 1.14 2.60
CA PHE A 54 6.51 1.46 1.79
C PHE A 54 6.71 2.97 1.62
N GLY A 55 5.64 3.70 1.29
CA GLY A 55 5.65 5.16 1.14
C GLY A 55 6.00 5.86 2.46
N GLY A 56 5.27 5.54 3.53
CA GLY A 56 5.48 6.13 4.85
C GLY A 56 6.87 5.90 5.40
N THR A 57 7.38 4.66 5.30
CA THR A 57 8.78 4.37 5.71
C THR A 57 9.81 5.09 4.86
N SER A 58 9.56 5.24 3.55
CA SER A 58 10.46 5.98 2.65
C SER A 58 10.50 7.48 2.98
N VAL A 59 9.34 8.10 3.27
CA VAL A 59 9.28 9.52 3.68
C VAL A 59 9.99 9.73 5.02
N VAL A 60 9.73 8.87 6.02
CA VAL A 60 10.41 8.96 7.32
C VAL A 60 11.92 8.86 7.16
N MET A 61 12.41 7.87 6.39
CA MET A 61 13.85 7.74 6.14
C MET A 61 14.43 8.96 5.43
N SER A 62 13.72 9.52 4.45
CA SER A 62 14.19 10.70 3.72
C SER A 62 14.34 11.93 4.62
N VAL A 63 13.42 12.13 5.57
CA VAL A 63 13.47 13.28 6.49
C VAL A 63 14.49 13.04 7.60
N GLU A 64 14.56 11.83 8.16
CA GLU A 64 15.54 11.48 9.21
C GLU A 64 16.99 11.54 8.71
N GLN A 65 17.24 11.26 7.42
CA GLN A 65 18.56 11.40 6.81
C GLN A 65 19.03 12.87 6.72
N THR A 66 18.12 13.84 6.60
CA THR A 66 18.47 15.26 6.42
C THR A 66 18.51 16.04 7.73
N HIS A 67 17.65 15.71 8.70
CA HIS A 67 17.49 16.50 9.94
C HIS A 67 17.76 15.73 11.23
N GLY A 68 18.21 14.47 11.13
CA GLY A 68 18.42 13.60 12.29
C GLY A 68 17.13 12.93 12.76
N ALA A 69 17.28 11.82 13.49
CA ALA A 69 16.15 11.04 13.98
C ALA A 69 15.43 11.80 15.11
N SER A 70 14.19 12.20 14.87
CA SER A 70 13.32 12.82 15.89
C SER A 70 12.01 12.04 16.00
N PRO A 71 11.58 11.69 17.23
CA PRO A 71 10.29 11.02 17.45
C PRO A 71 9.11 11.89 17.02
N ALA A 72 9.24 13.22 17.06
CA ALA A 72 8.21 14.14 16.57
C ALA A 72 7.99 13.98 15.06
N THR A 73 9.06 13.85 14.27
CA THR A 73 9.00 13.63 12.82
C THR A 73 8.25 12.34 12.48
N ARG A 74 8.49 11.27 13.25
CA ARG A 74 7.78 10.00 13.08
C ARG A 74 6.29 10.12 13.34
N ILE A 75 5.90 10.88 14.36
CA ILE A 75 4.48 11.11 14.68
C ILE A 75 3.81 11.98 13.61
N VAL A 76 4.46 13.07 13.19
CA VAL A 76 3.91 14.00 12.19
C VAL A 76 3.69 13.32 10.84
N ILE A 77 4.54 12.37 10.45
CA ILE A 77 4.36 11.59 9.21
C ILE A 77 3.45 10.37 9.44
N GLY A 78 3.64 9.66 10.55
CA GLY A 78 2.94 8.41 10.84
C GLY A 78 1.45 8.59 11.13
N LEU A 79 1.06 9.69 11.80
CA LEU A 79 -0.33 9.95 12.17
C LEU A 79 -1.25 10.20 10.96
N PRO A 80 -0.93 11.09 9.99
CA PRO A 80 -1.74 11.24 8.79
C PRO A 80 -1.75 9.96 7.93
N LEU A 81 -0.64 9.21 7.90
CA LEU A 81 -0.57 7.94 7.20
C LEU A 81 -1.51 6.89 7.83
N ALA A 82 -1.52 6.80 9.17
CA ALA A 82 -2.43 5.91 9.90
C ALA A 82 -3.90 6.29 9.71
N LEU A 83 -4.22 7.59 9.73
CA LEU A 83 -5.56 8.10 9.43
C LEU A 83 -5.98 7.78 7.99
N PHE A 84 -5.07 7.91 7.02
CA PHE A 84 -5.33 7.56 5.63
C PHE A 84 -5.63 6.06 5.48
N ILE A 85 -4.84 5.19 6.12
CA ILE A 85 -5.08 3.74 6.13
C ILE A 85 -6.44 3.42 6.77
N LEU A 86 -6.77 4.03 7.91
CA LEU A 86 -8.06 3.85 8.58
C LEU A 86 -9.23 4.31 7.72
N PHE A 87 -9.10 5.45 7.04
CA PHE A 87 -10.10 5.95 6.12
C PHE A 87 -10.35 4.99 4.96
N LEU A 88 -9.28 4.39 4.41
CA LEU A 88 -9.41 3.45 3.29
C LEU A 88 -9.98 2.12 3.74
N LEU A 89 -9.59 1.62 4.92
CA LEU A 89 -10.24 0.48 5.55
C LEU A 89 -11.74 0.73 5.74
N TYR A 90 -12.10 1.92 6.24
CA TYR A 90 -13.50 2.31 6.40
C TYR A 90 -14.24 2.29 5.06
N LEU A 91 -13.67 2.90 4.01
CA LEU A 91 -14.26 2.83 2.67
C LEU A 91 -14.43 1.39 2.20
N THR A 92 -13.38 0.56 2.24
CA THR A 92 -13.48 -0.83 1.78
C THR A 92 -14.57 -1.61 2.53
N PHE A 93 -14.63 -1.54 3.87
CA PHE A 93 -15.66 -2.25 4.63
C PHE A 93 -17.06 -1.67 4.41
N SER A 94 -17.20 -0.35 4.28
CA SER A 94 -18.49 0.29 4.01
C SER A 94 -19.03 0.02 2.61
N THR A 95 -18.16 -0.31 1.66
CA THR A 95 -18.55 -0.66 0.28
C THR A 95 -18.85 -2.17 0.12
N LEU A 96 -18.40 -2.99 1.08
CA LEU A 96 -18.59 -4.45 1.12
C LEU A 96 -19.86 -4.90 1.88
N LEU A 97 -20.52 -3.97 2.60
CA LEU A 97 -21.72 -4.18 3.44
C LEU A 97 -22.97 -3.60 2.76
#